data_AF-A0A925MMV2-F1
#
_entry.id   AF-A0A925MMV2-F1
#
_cell.length_a   1.000
_cell.length_b   1.000
_cell.length_c   1.000
_cell.angle_alpha   90.00
_cell.angle_beta   90.00
_cell.angle_gamma   90.00
#
_symmetry.space_group_name_H-M   'P 1'
#
loop_
_entity.id
_entity.type
_entity.pdbx_description
1 polymer ?
#
loop_
_entity_poly.entity_id
_entity_poly.type
_entity_poly.pdbx_seq_one_letter_code
_entity_poly.pdbx_strand_id
1 'polypeptide(L)' 'MPITGPASYLPTTDQFIAHWTSANAELGGAAPIILGGGVAVAGLATLRSTLEGQRAEVAVARNDVEFSRATL' A
#
# COMPACT_ATOMS: atom_id res chain seq x y z
N MET A 1 -10.34 -11.06 2.62
CA MET A 1 -9.43 -11.47 3.71
C MET A 1 -9.83 -10.71 4.98
N PRO A 2 -9.83 -11.34 6.16
CA PRO A 2 -10.19 -10.63 7.37
C PRO A 2 -9.08 -9.60 7.70
N ILE A 3 -9.50 -8.38 8.03
CA ILE A 3 -8.67 -7.27 8.51
C ILE A 3 -8.25 -7.63 9.95
N THR A 4 -7.18 -8.39 10.14
CA THR A 4 -6.85 -8.98 11.46
C THR A 4 -5.62 -8.39 12.13
N GLY A 5 -5.11 -7.25 11.67
CA GLY A 5 -4.01 -6.58 12.38
C GLY A 5 -3.70 -5.15 11.93
N PRO A 6 -2.80 -4.44 12.64
CA PRO A 6 -2.43 -3.05 12.35
C PRO A 6 -1.81 -2.84 10.96
N ALA A 7 -1.41 -3.90 10.26
CA ALA A 7 -0.89 -3.87 8.89
C ALA A 7 -1.96 -4.11 7.80
N SER A 8 -3.26 -4.16 8.17
CA SER A 8 -4.34 -4.47 7.21
C SER A 8 -4.55 -3.41 6.14
N TYR A 9 -3.93 -2.24 6.27
CA TYR A 9 -4.02 -1.16 5.29
C TYR A 9 -3.46 -1.55 3.92
N LEU A 10 -2.40 -2.37 3.84
CA LEU A 10 -1.87 -2.85 2.55
C LEU A 10 -2.88 -3.73 1.80
N PRO A 11 -3.38 -4.84 2.37
CA PRO A 11 -4.35 -5.69 1.68
C PRO A 11 -5.69 -4.99 1.41
N THR A 12 -6.10 -4.01 2.24
CA THR A 12 -7.26 -3.17 1.94
C THR A 12 -7.00 -2.23 0.76
N THR A 13 -5.81 -1.63 0.68
CA THR A 13 -5.43 -0.76 -0.44
C THR A 13 -5.33 -1.55 -1.74
N ASP A 14 -4.84 -2.79 -1.69
CA ASP A 14 -4.79 -3.69 -2.85
C ASP A 14 -6.19 -3.96 -3.42
N GLN A 15 -7.16 -4.24 -2.54
CA GLN A 15 -8.56 -4.42 -2.96
C GLN A 15 -9.15 -3.15 -3.57
N PHE A 16 -8.83 -1.98 -3.00
CA PHE A 16 -9.31 -0.71 -3.52
C PHE A 16 -8.71 -0.37 -4.90
N ILE A 17 -7.40 -0.58 -5.09
CA ILE A 17 -6.72 -0.41 -6.39
C ILE A 17 -7.34 -1.32 -7.44
N ALA A 18 -7.59 -2.59 -7.11
CA ALA A 18 -8.23 -3.53 -8.01
C ALA A 18 -9.64 -3.06 -8.41
N HIS A 19 -10.44 -2.61 -7.44
CA HIS A 19 -11.79 -2.14 -7.71
C HIS A 19 -11.82 -0.85 -8.54
N TRP A 20 -10.97 0.13 -8.22
CA TRP A 20 -10.85 1.36 -9.00
C TRP A 20 -10.41 1.07 -10.44
N THR A 21 -9.49 0.12 -10.63
CA THR A 21 -9.08 -0.31 -11.98
C THR A 21 -10.27 -0.90 -12.76
N SER A 22 -11.09 -1.74 -12.13
CA SER A 22 -12.32 -2.26 -12.74
C SER A 22 -13.30 -1.14 -13.11
N ALA A 23 -13.55 -0.20 -12.20
CA ALA A 23 -14.44 0.92 -12.44
C ALA A 23 -13.96 1.83 -13.60
N ASN A 24 -12.66 2.10 -13.68
CA ASN A 24 -12.08 2.85 -14.80
C ASN A 24 -12.20 2.10 -16.13
N ALA A 25 -12.12 0.77 -16.13
CA ALA A 25 -12.33 -0.03 -17.32
C ALA A 25 -13.80 0.03 -17.78
N GLU A 26 -14.75 -0.03 -16.84
CA GLU A 26 -16.19 0.06 -17.12
C GLU A 26 -16.62 1.45 -17.64
N LEU A 27 -16.02 2.52 -17.14
CA LEU A 27 -16.30 3.89 -17.60
C LEU A 27 -15.74 4.18 -19.00
N GLY A 28 -14.84 3.33 -19.51
CA GLY A 28 -14.08 3.58 -20.72
C GLY A 28 -12.95 4.58 -20.46
N GLY A 29 -11.73 4.23 -20.87
CA GLY A 29 -10.49 4.96 -20.53
C GLY A 29 -10.39 6.44 -20.94
N ALA A 30 -11.43 7.01 -21.55
CA ALA A 30 -11.55 8.43 -21.86
C ALA A 30 -11.91 9.30 -20.66
N ALA A 31 -12.50 8.72 -19.60
CA ALA A 31 -12.89 9.44 -18.39
C ALA A 31 -12.50 8.66 -17.12
N PRO A 32 -11.20 8.52 -16.82
CA PRO A 32 -10.77 7.84 -15.60
C PRO A 32 -11.26 8.60 -14.38
N ILE A 33 -11.64 7.86 -13.34
CA ILE A 33 -11.88 8.41 -12.01
C ILE A 33 -10.54 8.95 -11.49
N ILE A 34 -10.54 10.22 -11.12
CA ILE A 34 -9.40 10.94 -10.53
C ILE A 34 -9.89 11.52 -9.20
N LEU A 35 -9.12 11.32 -8.13
CA LEU A 35 -9.44 11.87 -6.81
C LEU A 35 -9.04 13.35 -6.72
N GLY A 36 -9.53 14.03 -5.67
CA GLY A 36 -9.10 15.39 -5.34
C GLY A 36 -7.57 15.50 -5.28
N GLY A 37 -7.02 16.58 -5.83
CA GLY A 37 -5.58 16.77 -5.96
C GLY A 37 -4.92 16.07 -7.16
N GLY A 38 -5.72 15.52 -8.08
CA GLY A 38 -5.19 14.93 -9.33
C GLY A 38 -4.63 13.52 -9.17
N VAL A 39 -4.97 12.82 -8.09
CA VAL A 39 -4.47 11.47 -7.82
C VAL A 39 -5.21 10.45 -8.67
N ALA A 40 -4.51 9.86 -9.63
CA ALA A 40 -4.96 8.70 -10.40
C ALA A 40 -4.67 7.38 -9.65
N VAL A 41 -5.24 6.27 -10.12
CA VAL A 41 -5.02 4.94 -9.53
C VAL A 41 -3.54 4.58 -9.41
N ALA A 42 -2.72 5.00 -10.39
CA ALA A 42 -1.27 4.82 -10.37
C ALA A 42 -0.59 5.57 -9.22
N GLY A 43 -1.08 6.75 -8.86
CA GLY A 43 -0.58 7.52 -7.72
C GLY A 43 -0.80 6.79 -6.40
N LEU A 44 -2.00 6.21 -6.22
CA LEU A 44 -2.29 5.39 -5.04
C LEU A 44 -1.42 4.13 -4.99
N ALA A 45 -1.21 3.45 -6.13
CA ALA A 45 -0.34 2.28 -6.22
C ALA A 45 1.11 2.60 -5.81
N THR A 46 1.64 3.76 -6.23
CA THR A 46 2.96 4.25 -5.81
C THR A 46 3.03 4.45 -4.30
N LEU A 47 2.06 5.16 -3.71
CA LEU A 47 2.02 5.39 -2.26
C LEU A 47 1.94 4.09 -1.45
N ARG A 48 1.15 3.12 -1.93
CA ARG A 48 1.06 1.78 -1.34
C ARG A 48 2.42 1.08 -1.35
N SER A 49 3.15 1.12 -2.47
CA SER A 49 4.49 0.55 -2.60
C SER A 49 5.50 1.22 -1.64
N THR A 50 5.44 2.55 -1.52
CA THR A 50 6.27 3.28 -0.55
C THR A 50 6.02 2.84 0.89
N LEU A 51 4.75 2.68 1.30
CA LEU A 51 4.40 2.22 2.65
C LEU A 51 4.89 0.79 2.93
N GLU A 52 4.86 -0.09 1.93
CA GLU A 52 5.42 -1.45 2.06
C GLU A 52 6.94 -1.41 2.25
N GLY A 53 7.65 -0.60 1.47
CA GLY A 53 9.09 -0.40 1.62
C GLY A 53 9.48 0.12 3.00
N GLN A 54 8.83 1.18 3.47
CA GLN A 54 9.07 1.76 4.80
C GLN A 54 8.79 0.75 5.92
N ARG A 55 7.76 -0.09 5.78
CA ARG A 55 7.48 -1.15 6.75
C ARG A 55 8.59 -2.20 6.79
N ALA A 56 9.14 -2.57 5.63
CA ALA A 56 10.26 -3.50 5.56
C ALA A 56 11.51 -2.93 6.23
N GLU A 57 11.82 -1.65 5.98
CA GLU A 57 12.94 -0.95 6.63
C GLU A 57 12.82 -0.93 8.16
N VAL A 58 11.63 -0.63 8.70
CA VAL A 58 11.39 -0.66 10.14
C VAL A 58 11.56 -2.07 10.72
N ALA A 59 11.16 -3.11 9.99
CA ALA A 59 11.36 -4.49 10.43
C ALA A 59 12.85 -4.86 10.49
N VAL A 60 13.63 -4.45 9.50
CA VAL A 60 15.10 -4.64 9.49
C VAL A 60 15.73 -3.93 10.69
N ALA A 61 15.43 -2.64 10.89
CA ALA A 61 16.00 -1.88 12.00
C ALA A 61 15.68 -2.49 13.38
N ARG A 62 14.48 -3.06 13.55
CA ARG A 62 14.12 -3.79 14.77
C ARG A 62 14.97 -5.06 14.96
N ASN A 63 15.13 -5.85 13.90
CA ASN A 63 15.94 -7.07 13.96
C ASN A 63 17.40 -6.75 14.30
N ASP A 64 17.97 -5.68 13.76
CA ASP A 64 19.34 -5.24 14.05
C ASP A 64 19.52 -4.87 15.54
N VAL A 65 18.53 -4.20 16.13
CA VAL A 65 18.52 -3.88 17.56
C VAL A 65 18.44 -5.15 18.42
N GLU A 66 17.56 -6.09 18.08
CA GLU A 66 17.44 -7.35 18.84
C GLU A 66 18.69 -8.22 18.69
N PHE A 67 19.32 -8.25 17.52
CA PHE A 67 20.59 -8.95 17.32
C PHE A 67 21.71 -8.34 18.18
N SER A 68 21.79 -7.02 18.23
CA SER A 68 22.78 -6.29 19.05
C SER A 68 22.59 -6.54 20.55
N ARG A 69 21.34 -6.73 21.01
CA ARG A 69 21.04 -7.09 22.41
C ARG A 69 21.42 -8.52 22.76
N ALA A 70 21.25 -9.44 21.82
CA ALA A 70 21.56 -10.87 22.03
C ALA A 70 23.06 -11.18 22.02
N THR A 71 23.89 -10.24 21.55
CA THR A 71 25.35 -10.40 21.41
C THR A 71 26.16 -9.69 22.50
N LEU A 72 25.50 -9.06 23.48
CA LEU A 72 26.09 -8.51 24.72
C LEU A 72 26.00 -9.52 25.86
#